data_AF-A0A5N6WV28-F1
#
_entry.id   AF-A0A5N6WV28-F1
#
_cell.length_a   1.000
_cell.length_b   1.000
_cell.length_c   1.000
_cell.angle_alpha   90.00
_cell.angle_beta   90.00
_cell.angle_gamma   90.00
#
_symmetry.space_group_name_H-M   'P 1'
#
loop_
_entity.id
_entity.type
_entity.pdbx_description
1 polymer ?
#
loop_
_entity_poly.entity_id
_entity_poly.type
_entity_poly.pdbx_seq_one_letter_code
_entity_poly.pdbx_strand_id
1 'polypeptide(L)'
;MAHGLTLDHRQLAPAATTTGSIATPTTVEDNNSISKDFESLNNDTSSYYLGYREEDFAKPYAKYWNPVVAPLTQELISGLTSSPWANALTFPAHEAFDYFTRPGYLNLENGYSIDENGTVMIAVRSEIPGVTGDAYDWWFGWHSVETTRYKLWNPIAHQYAYRVPVTEDWTNATLKQRYIGMTSFIDEYLGNDASQLSIQFVDPASVGFNTTAWLELGIETIVVGKIRTGGFTTTDFDDVSYLMHQVRRMPNGYRELRSRFWIAKDNHGTQQMGHNLAVHCQIEMTHLGSFLPALYQEFKDTV
;
A
#
# COMPACT_ATOMS: atom_id res chain seq x y z
N MET A 1 14.18 49.16 -14.71
CA MET A 1 14.68 48.30 -13.62
C MET A 1 13.54 47.44 -13.13
N ALA A 2 13.61 46.14 -13.47
CA ALA A 2 12.94 44.97 -12.89
C ALA A 2 12.73 43.97 -14.04
N HIS A 3 13.78 43.20 -14.32
CA HIS A 3 13.72 42.06 -15.24
C HIS A 3 12.89 40.96 -14.58
N GLY A 4 11.81 40.54 -15.24
CA GLY A 4 11.08 39.33 -14.89
C GLY A 4 11.93 38.11 -15.21
N LEU A 5 12.33 37.36 -14.17
CA LEU A 5 12.90 36.03 -14.30
C LEU A 5 11.75 35.05 -14.54
N THR A 6 11.48 34.73 -15.80
CA THR A 6 10.78 33.50 -16.17
C THR A 6 11.67 32.32 -15.80
N LEU A 7 11.25 31.55 -14.78
CA LEU A 7 11.83 30.24 -14.48
C LEU A 7 11.41 29.28 -15.59
N ASP A 8 12.34 29.01 -16.49
CA ASP A 8 12.23 27.99 -17.51
C ASP A 8 12.21 26.62 -16.80
N HIS A 9 11.05 25.96 -16.79
CA HIS A 9 10.94 24.60 -16.31
C HIS A 9 11.80 23.73 -17.22
N ARG A 10 12.93 23.21 -16.71
CA ARG A 10 13.65 22.13 -17.37
C ARG A 10 12.70 20.93 -17.49
N GLN A 11 11.98 20.84 -18.60
CA GLN A 11 11.50 19.57 -19.12
C GLN A 11 12.75 18.73 -19.35
N LEU A 12 12.96 17.73 -18.51
CA LEU A 12 13.85 16.64 -18.86
C LEU A 12 13.30 16.04 -20.15
N ALA A 13 14.15 16.00 -21.18
CA ALA A 13 13.80 15.38 -22.44
C ALA A 13 13.31 13.95 -22.18
N PRO A 14 12.31 13.45 -22.92
CA PRO A 14 11.93 12.05 -22.84
C PRO A 14 13.19 11.20 -23.05
N ALA A 15 13.38 10.21 -22.17
CA ALA A 15 14.51 9.30 -22.25
C ALA A 15 14.61 8.75 -23.68
N ALA A 16 15.81 8.87 -24.27
CA ALA A 16 16.10 8.28 -25.56
C ALA A 16 15.74 6.79 -25.49
N THR A 17 14.97 6.30 -26.46
CA THR A 17 14.57 4.90 -26.57
C THR A 17 15.81 4.08 -26.89
N THR A 18 16.55 3.68 -25.87
CA THR A 18 17.59 2.68 -26.01
C THR A 18 16.91 1.36 -26.30
N THR A 19 17.18 0.78 -27.47
CA THR A 19 16.79 -0.57 -27.84
C THR A 19 17.64 -1.59 -27.08
N GLY A 20 17.61 -1.51 -25.76
CA GLY A 20 18.04 -2.60 -24.89
C GLY A 20 17.00 -3.72 -24.98
N SER A 21 17.44 -4.96 -24.92
CA SER A 21 16.55 -6.12 -24.79
C SER A 21 15.69 -5.91 -23.54
N ILE A 22 14.42 -5.55 -23.70
CA ILE A 22 13.45 -5.53 -22.60
C ILE A 22 13.36 -6.97 -22.08
N ALA A 23 13.69 -7.19 -20.81
CA ALA A 23 13.57 -8.51 -20.20
C ALA A 23 12.13 -8.99 -20.36
N THR A 24 11.93 -10.18 -20.95
CA THR A 24 10.58 -10.74 -21.08
C THR A 24 10.13 -11.27 -19.72
N PRO A 25 8.93 -10.91 -19.22
CA PRO A 25 8.42 -11.46 -17.97
C PRO A 25 8.34 -12.99 -18.05
N THR A 26 8.69 -13.67 -16.96
CA THR A 26 8.52 -15.12 -16.86
C THR A 26 7.03 -15.42 -16.69
N THR A 27 6.43 -16.14 -17.62
CA THR A 27 5.03 -16.58 -17.51
C THR A 27 4.89 -17.62 -16.41
N VAL A 28 3.75 -17.61 -15.73
CA VAL A 28 3.31 -18.69 -14.85
C VAL A 28 2.96 -19.88 -15.77
N GLU A 29 3.93 -20.73 -16.07
CA GLU A 29 3.69 -21.97 -16.79
C GLU A 29 3.09 -23.02 -15.84
N ASP A 30 2.29 -23.94 -16.38
CA ASP A 30 1.42 -24.85 -15.64
C ASP A 30 2.11 -25.79 -14.62
N ASN A 31 3.43 -25.77 -14.46
CA ASN A 31 4.11 -26.55 -13.43
C ASN A 31 5.47 -25.97 -13.04
N ASN A 32 5.53 -25.19 -11.94
CA ASN A 32 6.73 -24.85 -11.13
C ASN A 32 7.15 -23.36 -11.09
N SER A 33 6.19 -22.44 -11.09
CA SER A 33 6.46 -21.00 -10.93
C SER A 33 6.56 -20.62 -9.45
N ILE A 34 7.80 -20.44 -8.97
CA ILE A 34 8.11 -19.95 -7.63
C ILE A 34 8.41 -18.46 -7.69
N SER A 35 7.62 -17.65 -6.99
CA SER A 35 7.97 -16.26 -6.75
C SER A 35 9.06 -16.19 -5.71
N LYS A 36 10.09 -15.40 -5.98
CA LYS A 36 11.29 -15.35 -5.15
C LYS A 36 11.78 -13.92 -5.01
N ASP A 37 12.13 -13.54 -3.80
CA ASP A 37 12.94 -12.35 -3.54
C ASP A 37 14.38 -12.63 -4.02
N PHE A 38 14.80 -11.91 -5.07
CA PHE A 38 16.06 -12.20 -5.75
C PHE A 38 17.27 -11.68 -4.99
N GLU A 39 17.08 -10.64 -4.19
CA GLU A 39 18.12 -10.03 -3.38
C GLU A 39 18.11 -10.61 -1.97
N SER A 40 19.26 -10.50 -1.29
CA SER A 40 19.34 -10.84 0.13
C SER A 40 18.91 -9.64 0.96
N LEU A 41 18.33 -9.88 2.14
CA LEU A 41 17.96 -8.81 3.06
C LEU A 41 19.14 -7.86 3.28
N ASN A 42 18.97 -6.62 2.86
CA ASN A 42 19.95 -5.56 3.01
C ASN A 42 19.61 -4.76 4.27
N ASN A 43 20.49 -4.76 5.26
CA ASN A 43 20.32 -4.00 6.51
C ASN A 43 21.03 -2.64 6.49
N ASP A 44 21.74 -2.30 5.41
CA ASP A 44 22.43 -1.01 5.25
C ASP A 44 21.47 0.01 4.62
N THR A 45 20.80 0.78 5.47
CA THR A 45 19.85 1.81 5.02
C THR A 45 20.50 2.92 4.19
N SER A 46 21.83 3.09 4.26
CA SER A 46 22.54 4.08 3.43
C SER A 46 22.55 3.74 1.94
N SER A 47 22.24 2.49 1.60
CA SER A 47 22.15 2.02 0.22
C SER A 47 20.75 2.20 -0.40
N TYR A 48 19.73 2.43 0.42
CA TYR A 48 18.35 2.63 -0.04
C TYR A 48 18.22 3.95 -0.80
N TYR A 49 17.26 4.02 -1.73
CA TYR A 49 17.09 5.19 -2.57
C TYR A 49 15.66 5.37 -3.07
N LEU A 50 15.23 6.63 -3.16
CA LEU A 50 14.00 7.01 -3.83
C LEU A 50 14.16 7.00 -5.35
N GLY A 51 13.04 6.82 -6.04
CA GLY A 51 13.00 6.85 -7.49
C GLY A 51 13.55 5.60 -8.16
N TYR A 52 13.56 5.66 -9.49
CA TYR A 52 14.17 4.67 -10.38
C TYR A 52 15.57 5.11 -10.80
N ARG A 53 16.52 4.17 -10.81
CA ARG A 53 17.84 4.24 -11.44
C ARG A 53 17.82 3.54 -12.81
N GLU A 54 18.93 3.60 -13.53
CA GLU A 54 19.06 3.01 -14.88
C GLU A 54 18.66 1.52 -14.92
N GLU A 55 19.07 0.75 -13.91
CA GLU A 55 18.73 -0.68 -13.78
C GLU A 55 17.22 -0.93 -13.54
N ASP A 56 16.54 0.00 -12.87
CA ASP A 56 15.09 -0.08 -12.66
C ASP A 56 14.32 0.15 -13.96
N PHE A 57 14.82 1.04 -14.82
CA PHE A 57 14.24 1.31 -16.13
C PHE A 57 14.41 0.15 -17.14
N ALA A 58 15.30 -0.81 -16.85
CA ALA A 58 15.44 -2.03 -17.66
C ALA A 58 14.35 -3.08 -17.37
N LYS A 59 13.56 -2.91 -16.31
CA LYS A 59 12.49 -3.85 -15.93
C LYS A 59 11.30 -3.78 -16.90
N PRO A 60 10.61 -4.91 -17.19
CA PRO A 60 9.52 -4.95 -18.16
C PRO A 60 8.33 -4.04 -17.80
N TYR A 61 8.08 -3.85 -16.51
CA TYR A 61 7.01 -3.01 -15.99
C TYR A 61 7.44 -1.55 -15.79
N ALA A 62 8.67 -1.17 -16.15
CA ALA A 62 9.17 0.20 -15.93
C ALA A 62 8.35 1.28 -16.63
N LYS A 63 7.61 0.94 -17.69
CA LYS A 63 6.67 1.86 -18.36
C LYS A 63 5.51 2.33 -17.45
N TYR A 64 5.24 1.63 -16.35
CA TYR A 64 4.24 2.03 -15.35
C TYR A 64 4.82 2.97 -14.29
N TRP A 65 6.14 3.18 -14.27
CA TRP A 65 6.76 4.16 -13.39
C TRP A 65 6.35 5.58 -13.78
N ASN A 66 5.75 6.30 -12.83
CA ASN A 66 5.39 7.69 -13.01
C ASN A 66 5.56 8.46 -11.69
N PRO A 67 6.60 9.32 -11.54
CA PRO A 67 6.83 10.05 -10.30
C PRO A 67 5.85 11.22 -10.06
N VAL A 68 4.95 11.50 -11.00
CA VAL A 68 3.93 12.54 -10.86
C VAL A 68 2.72 11.97 -10.12
N VAL A 69 2.67 12.22 -8.81
CA VAL A 69 1.54 11.83 -7.95
C VAL A 69 0.41 12.87 -8.01
N ALA A 70 -0.82 12.40 -7.85
CA ALA A 70 -1.99 13.28 -7.77
C ALA A 70 -1.94 14.15 -6.49
N PRO A 71 -2.49 15.37 -6.51
CA PRO A 71 -2.64 16.15 -5.30
C PRO A 71 -3.63 15.48 -4.34
N LEU A 72 -3.53 15.82 -3.05
CA LEU A 72 -4.48 15.36 -2.05
C LEU A 72 -5.90 15.85 -2.39
N THR A 73 -6.87 14.96 -2.21
CA THR A 73 -8.29 15.27 -2.35
C THR A 73 -8.76 16.28 -1.30
N GLN A 74 -9.76 17.09 -1.63
CA GLN A 74 -10.33 18.06 -0.68
C GLN A 74 -10.95 17.39 0.55
N GLU A 75 -11.50 16.19 0.39
CA GLU A 75 -12.07 15.38 1.46
C GLU A 75 -11.01 14.99 2.50
N LEU A 76 -9.84 14.52 2.05
CA LEU A 76 -8.72 14.23 2.94
C LEU A 76 -8.20 15.49 3.62
N ILE A 77 -7.98 16.58 2.86
CA ILE A 77 -7.50 17.85 3.42
C ILE A 77 -8.44 18.35 4.52
N SER A 78 -9.75 18.30 4.27
CA SER A 78 -10.77 18.68 5.25
C SER A 78 -10.72 17.77 6.49
N GLY A 79 -10.65 16.45 6.26
CA GLY A 79 -10.51 15.46 7.33
C GLY A 79 -9.28 15.69 8.22
N LEU A 80 -8.14 16.01 7.62
CA LEU A 80 -6.89 16.32 8.32
C LEU A 80 -6.92 17.66 9.04
N THR A 81 -7.54 18.67 8.46
CA THR A 81 -7.72 19.98 9.11
C THR A 81 -8.57 19.88 10.37
N SER A 82 -9.54 18.95 10.40
CA SER A 82 -10.36 18.65 11.57
C SER A 82 -9.74 17.63 12.53
N SER A 83 -8.54 17.10 12.22
CA SER A 83 -7.87 16.10 13.05
C SER A 83 -7.03 16.75 14.17
N PRO A 84 -6.89 16.10 15.34
CA PRO A 84 -7.55 14.86 15.71
C PRO A 84 -9.05 15.07 15.93
N TRP A 85 -9.86 14.15 15.39
CA TRP A 85 -11.30 14.11 15.65
C TRP A 85 -11.58 13.64 17.09
N ALA A 86 -12.82 13.82 17.56
CA ALA A 86 -13.25 13.35 18.88
C ALA A 86 -12.99 11.84 19.05
N ASN A 87 -12.40 11.45 20.19
CA ASN A 87 -12.04 10.06 20.49
C ASN A 87 -13.23 9.09 20.44
N ALA A 88 -14.45 9.56 20.68
CA ALA A 88 -15.68 8.78 20.58
C ALA A 88 -15.97 8.23 19.17
N LEU A 89 -15.23 8.69 18.15
CA LEU A 89 -15.28 8.13 16.79
C LEU A 89 -14.30 6.98 16.57
N THR A 90 -13.42 6.70 17.54
CA THR A 90 -12.48 5.57 17.47
C THR A 90 -13.16 4.27 17.85
N PHE A 91 -12.61 3.16 17.35
CA PHE A 91 -12.94 1.79 17.70
C PHE A 91 -11.66 0.95 17.53
N PRO A 92 -11.48 -0.16 18.26
CA PRO A 92 -10.29 -0.99 18.13
C PRO A 92 -10.27 -1.82 16.84
N ALA A 93 -9.09 -2.23 16.39
CA ALA A 93 -8.92 -3.08 15.20
C ALA A 93 -9.76 -4.37 15.25
N HIS A 94 -9.87 -4.98 16.45
CA HIS A 94 -10.65 -6.20 16.66
C HIS A 94 -12.17 -6.01 16.57
N GLU A 95 -12.66 -4.77 16.49
CA GLU A 95 -14.07 -4.46 16.20
C GLU A 95 -14.29 -4.05 14.74
N ALA A 96 -13.23 -3.93 13.94
CA ALA A 96 -13.31 -3.42 12.58
C ALA A 96 -14.24 -4.25 11.69
N PHE A 97 -14.42 -5.54 11.96
CA PHE A 97 -15.33 -6.41 11.22
C PHE A 97 -16.77 -5.87 11.16
N ASP A 98 -17.24 -5.22 12.23
CA ASP A 98 -18.57 -4.61 12.26
C ASP A 98 -18.57 -3.28 11.49
N TYR A 99 -17.61 -2.41 11.75
CA TYR A 99 -17.55 -1.07 11.14
C TYR A 99 -17.35 -1.08 9.62
N PHE A 100 -16.57 -2.03 9.09
CA PHE A 100 -16.33 -2.16 7.66
C PHE A 100 -17.52 -2.74 6.90
N THR A 101 -18.44 -3.43 7.57
CA THR A 101 -19.60 -4.09 6.95
C THR A 101 -20.89 -3.27 7.06
N ARG A 102 -20.90 -2.21 7.87
CA ARG A 102 -22.02 -1.26 7.95
C ARG A 102 -22.28 -0.57 6.59
N PRO A 103 -23.55 -0.36 6.21
CA PRO A 103 -23.89 0.34 4.99
C PRO A 103 -23.49 1.83 5.06
N GLY A 104 -23.18 2.41 3.90
CA GLY A 104 -22.84 3.83 3.79
C GLY A 104 -21.42 4.14 4.31
N TYR A 105 -21.29 5.27 4.99
CA TYR A 105 -20.03 5.81 5.47
C TYR A 105 -20.09 6.09 6.96
N LEU A 106 -18.96 5.93 7.64
CA LEU A 106 -18.79 6.35 9.03
C LEU A 106 -18.58 7.87 9.10
N ASN A 107 -18.67 8.44 10.30
CA ASN A 107 -18.38 9.86 10.52
C ASN A 107 -16.91 10.20 10.21
N LEU A 108 -16.00 9.25 10.45
CA LEU A 108 -14.57 9.37 10.17
C LEU A 108 -14.18 8.42 9.03
N GLU A 109 -14.24 8.93 7.80
CA GLU A 109 -13.71 8.27 6.59
C GLU A 109 -12.37 8.88 6.12
N ASN A 110 -12.04 10.09 6.59
CA ASN A 110 -10.80 10.79 6.26
C ASN A 110 -10.29 11.57 7.48
N GLY A 111 -9.03 11.36 7.87
CA GLY A 111 -8.40 12.00 9.01
C GLY A 111 -7.95 11.00 10.07
N TYR A 112 -7.65 11.48 11.27
CA TYR A 112 -7.26 10.62 12.38
C TYR A 112 -7.88 11.07 13.70
N SER A 113 -7.91 10.16 14.66
CA SER A 113 -8.28 10.42 16.05
C SER A 113 -7.37 9.57 16.97
N ILE A 114 -7.41 9.85 18.26
CA ILE A 114 -6.60 9.18 19.28
C ILE A 114 -7.56 8.65 20.33
N ASP A 115 -7.48 7.35 20.63
CA ASP A 115 -8.31 6.73 21.66
C ASP A 115 -7.81 7.03 23.08
N GLU A 116 -8.52 6.53 24.10
CA GLU A 116 -8.16 6.74 25.51
C GLU A 116 -6.84 6.07 25.93
N ASN A 117 -6.39 5.05 25.18
CA ASN A 117 -5.12 4.36 25.40
C ASN A 117 -3.94 5.03 24.65
N GLY A 118 -4.23 6.05 23.83
CA GLY A 118 -3.25 6.72 22.99
C GLY A 118 -3.02 6.04 21.64
N THR A 119 -3.81 5.04 21.26
CA THR A 119 -3.77 4.44 19.92
C THR A 119 -4.25 5.48 18.91
N VAL A 120 -3.48 5.67 17.85
CA VAL A 120 -3.89 6.53 16.74
C VAL A 120 -4.70 5.70 15.76
N MET A 121 -5.99 6.03 15.60
CA MET A 121 -6.84 5.46 14.55
C MET A 121 -6.89 6.41 13.35
N ILE A 122 -6.56 5.91 12.18
CA ILE A 122 -6.45 6.69 10.94
C ILE A 122 -7.47 6.14 9.95
N ALA A 123 -8.15 7.02 9.25
CA ALA A 123 -9.09 6.69 8.18
C ALA A 123 -8.71 7.45 6.91
N VAL A 124 -8.67 6.72 5.80
CA VAL A 124 -8.48 7.30 4.47
C VAL A 124 -9.44 6.62 3.49
N ARG A 125 -10.14 7.42 2.69
CA ARG A 125 -10.96 6.94 1.59
C ARG A 125 -10.37 7.42 0.27
N SER A 126 -10.06 6.47 -0.61
CA SER A 126 -9.47 6.73 -1.92
C SER A 126 -10.39 6.24 -3.02
N GLU A 127 -10.53 7.01 -4.10
CA GLU A 127 -11.26 6.56 -5.29
C GLU A 127 -10.32 5.69 -6.15
N ILE A 128 -10.72 4.45 -6.42
CA ILE A 128 -9.95 3.46 -7.21
C ILE A 128 -10.85 2.77 -8.24
N PRO A 129 -11.53 3.54 -9.12
CA PRO A 129 -12.72 3.09 -9.84
C PRO A 129 -12.54 1.82 -10.68
N GLY A 130 -11.32 1.57 -11.19
CA GLY A 130 -10.99 0.42 -12.03
C GLY A 130 -10.34 -0.77 -11.30
N VAL A 131 -10.02 -0.66 -10.01
CA VAL A 131 -9.23 -1.69 -9.29
C VAL A 131 -10.15 -2.71 -8.65
N THR A 132 -10.21 -3.93 -9.21
CA THR A 132 -10.97 -5.04 -8.65
C THR A 132 -10.30 -5.64 -7.41
N GLY A 133 -11.07 -6.39 -6.60
CA GLY A 133 -10.52 -7.17 -5.48
C GLY A 133 -9.41 -8.13 -5.92
N ASP A 134 -9.61 -8.86 -7.02
CA ASP A 134 -8.58 -9.75 -7.57
C ASP A 134 -7.30 -9.00 -7.97
N ALA A 135 -7.40 -7.83 -8.62
CA ALA A 135 -6.24 -7.04 -8.99
C ALA A 135 -5.50 -6.53 -7.74
N TYR A 136 -6.24 -6.19 -6.68
CA TYR A 136 -5.68 -5.76 -5.40
C TYR A 136 -5.00 -6.91 -4.64
N ASP A 137 -5.64 -8.08 -4.55
CA ASP A 137 -5.04 -9.27 -3.93
C ASP A 137 -3.79 -9.73 -4.70
N TRP A 138 -3.82 -9.68 -6.03
CA TRP A 138 -2.65 -9.97 -6.87
C TRP A 138 -1.49 -9.00 -6.58
N TRP A 139 -1.79 -7.70 -6.46
CA TRP A 139 -0.79 -6.68 -6.18
C TRP A 139 0.03 -7.01 -4.93
N PHE A 140 -0.63 -7.32 -3.80
CA PHE A 140 0.03 -7.65 -2.53
C PHE A 140 0.92 -8.90 -2.59
N GLY A 141 0.60 -9.86 -3.46
CA GLY A 141 1.53 -10.93 -3.79
C GLY A 141 2.70 -10.44 -4.65
N TRP A 142 2.40 -9.74 -5.74
CA TRP A 142 3.34 -9.43 -6.82
C TRP A 142 4.37 -8.35 -6.49
N HIS A 143 4.00 -7.28 -5.77
CA HIS A 143 4.91 -6.18 -5.48
C HIS A 143 5.97 -6.55 -4.43
N SER A 144 5.72 -7.61 -3.65
CA SER A 144 6.46 -7.91 -2.43
C SER A 144 7.83 -8.55 -2.64
N VAL A 145 8.14 -8.96 -3.86
CA VAL A 145 9.31 -9.82 -4.19
C VAL A 145 10.46 -9.04 -4.81
N GLU A 146 10.29 -7.73 -4.98
CA GLU A 146 11.28 -6.88 -5.65
C GLU A 146 11.05 -5.41 -5.28
N THR A 147 12.08 -4.75 -4.75
CA THR A 147 12.03 -3.32 -4.37
C THR A 147 11.55 -2.43 -5.53
N THR A 148 11.98 -2.69 -6.76
CA THR A 148 11.58 -1.90 -7.93
C THR A 148 10.08 -1.97 -8.22
N ARG A 149 9.41 -3.11 -7.90
CA ARG A 149 7.95 -3.23 -7.99
C ARG A 149 7.26 -2.41 -6.90
N TYR A 150 7.76 -2.52 -5.66
CA TYR A 150 7.21 -1.77 -4.52
C TYR A 150 7.23 -0.25 -4.76
N LYS A 151 8.29 0.24 -5.40
CA LYS A 151 8.46 1.65 -5.76
C LYS A 151 7.37 2.18 -6.70
N LEU A 152 6.80 1.36 -7.58
CA LEU A 152 5.69 1.79 -8.47
C LEU A 152 4.51 2.35 -7.68
N TRP A 153 4.29 1.87 -6.45
CA TRP A 153 3.12 2.21 -5.64
C TRP A 153 3.16 3.65 -5.13
N ASN A 154 4.31 4.06 -4.59
CA ASN A 154 4.52 5.41 -4.10
C ASN A 154 5.92 5.90 -4.51
N PRO A 155 6.03 6.54 -5.69
CA PRO A 155 7.31 6.84 -6.31
C PRO A 155 8.14 7.90 -5.55
N ILE A 156 7.52 8.59 -4.60
CA ILE A 156 8.15 9.65 -3.81
C ILE A 156 8.45 9.24 -2.36
N ALA A 157 8.08 8.03 -1.94
CA ALA A 157 8.23 7.60 -0.55
C ALA A 157 8.83 6.18 -0.38
N HIS A 158 8.52 5.26 -1.28
CA HIS A 158 9.00 3.88 -1.17
C HIS A 158 10.46 3.79 -1.64
N GLN A 159 11.34 3.25 -0.80
CA GLN A 159 12.76 3.10 -1.16
C GLN A 159 13.29 1.68 -1.06
N TYR A 160 12.69 0.82 -0.22
CA TYR A 160 13.12 -0.56 -0.06
C TYR A 160 11.95 -1.46 0.33
N ALA A 161 11.96 -2.69 -0.19
CA ALA A 161 11.07 -3.77 0.21
C ALA A 161 11.77 -5.13 0.12
N TYR A 162 11.39 -6.01 1.05
CA TYR A 162 11.81 -7.40 1.12
C TYR A 162 10.70 -8.23 1.76
N ARG A 163 10.59 -9.51 1.43
CA ARG A 163 9.59 -10.41 2.03
C ARG A 163 10.18 -11.60 2.78
N VAL A 164 9.45 -12.05 3.79
CA VAL A 164 9.70 -13.30 4.53
C VAL A 164 8.40 -14.11 4.57
N PRO A 165 8.38 -15.39 4.13
CA PRO A 165 9.48 -16.12 3.49
C PRO A 165 9.84 -15.54 2.12
N VAL A 166 11.09 -15.79 1.70
CA VAL A 166 11.67 -15.28 0.45
C VAL A 166 11.13 -15.97 -0.80
N THR A 167 10.35 -17.05 -0.64
CA THR A 167 9.75 -17.80 -1.74
C THR A 167 8.29 -18.11 -1.48
N GLU A 168 7.49 -18.15 -2.54
CA GLU A 168 6.09 -18.54 -2.53
C GLU A 168 5.75 -19.38 -3.76
N ASP A 169 5.00 -20.47 -3.56
CA ASP A 169 4.52 -21.29 -4.68
C ASP A 169 3.28 -20.66 -5.31
N TRP A 170 3.49 -19.87 -6.35
CA TRP A 170 2.41 -19.16 -7.03
C TRP A 170 1.50 -20.08 -7.85
N THR A 171 1.99 -21.25 -8.24
CA THR A 171 1.25 -22.21 -9.08
C THR A 171 0.09 -22.81 -8.28
N ASN A 172 0.35 -23.15 -7.02
CA ASN A 172 -0.61 -23.83 -6.14
C ASN A 172 -1.31 -22.88 -5.14
N ALA A 173 -1.11 -21.57 -5.26
CA ALA A 173 -1.68 -20.56 -4.38
C ALA A 173 -2.70 -19.67 -5.10
N THR A 174 -3.88 -19.49 -4.48
CA THR A 174 -4.80 -18.41 -4.81
C THR A 174 -4.13 -17.04 -4.62
N LEU A 175 -4.68 -15.98 -5.22
CA LEU A 175 -4.13 -14.62 -5.10
C LEU A 175 -3.88 -14.20 -3.64
N LYS A 176 -4.81 -14.53 -2.74
CA LYS A 176 -4.69 -14.26 -1.30
C LYS A 176 -3.62 -15.10 -0.63
N GLN A 177 -3.52 -16.39 -0.97
CA GLN A 177 -2.49 -17.28 -0.42
C GLN A 177 -1.07 -16.83 -0.80
N ARG A 178 -0.89 -16.05 -1.87
CA ARG A 178 0.44 -15.54 -2.28
C ARG A 178 1.04 -14.51 -1.32
N TYR A 179 0.23 -13.93 -0.43
CA TYR A 179 0.70 -12.95 0.57
C TYR A 179 0.21 -13.21 2.00
N ILE A 180 -0.91 -13.90 2.23
CA ILE A 180 -1.34 -14.22 3.60
C ILE A 180 -0.30 -15.12 4.27
N GLY A 181 0.15 -14.72 5.46
CA GLY A 181 1.16 -15.42 6.25
C GLY A 181 2.59 -14.92 6.04
N MET A 182 2.84 -14.08 5.04
CA MET A 182 4.15 -13.45 4.85
C MET A 182 4.29 -12.17 5.69
N THR A 183 5.53 -11.79 5.96
CA THR A 183 5.92 -10.50 6.52
C THR A 183 6.71 -9.69 5.49
N SER A 184 6.23 -8.49 5.19
CA SER A 184 6.95 -7.51 4.38
C SER A 184 7.81 -6.63 5.28
N PHE A 185 9.09 -6.52 4.94
CA PHE A 185 10.05 -5.57 5.50
C PHE A 185 10.19 -4.43 4.51
N ILE A 186 9.83 -3.22 4.92
CA ILE A 186 9.87 -2.04 4.07
C ILE A 186 10.60 -0.91 4.76
N ASP A 187 11.30 -0.12 3.97
CA ASP A 187 11.82 1.17 4.42
C ASP A 187 11.24 2.24 3.50
N GLU A 188 10.52 3.17 4.10
CA GLU A 188 9.76 4.19 3.38
C GLU A 188 9.64 5.49 4.17
N TYR A 189 9.44 6.58 3.44
CA TYR A 189 9.20 7.89 4.04
C TYR A 189 7.76 8.03 4.51
N LEU A 190 7.58 8.23 5.81
CA LEU A 190 6.30 8.62 6.41
C LEU A 190 6.37 10.08 6.85
N GLY A 191 6.03 10.98 5.93
CA GLY A 191 6.31 12.40 6.07
C GLY A 191 7.76 12.69 5.70
N ASN A 192 8.52 13.30 6.62
CA ASN A 192 9.91 13.68 6.34
C ASN A 192 10.94 12.61 6.72
N ASP A 193 10.53 11.59 7.46
CA ASP A 193 11.43 10.59 8.05
C ASP A 193 11.22 9.23 7.39
N ALA A 194 12.34 8.60 7.01
CA ALA A 194 12.36 7.21 6.60
C ALA A 194 12.18 6.29 7.82
N SER A 195 11.32 5.29 7.69
CA SER A 195 10.96 4.36 8.75
C SER A 195 11.05 2.93 8.26
N GLN A 196 11.77 2.09 9.01
CA GLN A 196 11.69 0.64 8.85
C GLN A 196 10.39 0.12 9.44
N LEU A 197 9.62 -0.62 8.65
CA LEU A 197 8.35 -1.23 9.06
C LEU A 197 8.36 -2.72 8.75
N SER A 198 7.69 -3.47 9.60
CA SER A 198 7.30 -4.86 9.36
C SER A 198 5.80 -4.96 9.27
N ILE A 199 5.29 -5.58 8.21
CA ILE A 199 3.86 -5.80 7.98
C ILE A 199 3.62 -7.30 7.81
N GLN A 200 3.03 -7.96 8.82
CA GLN A 200 2.62 -9.37 8.69
C GLN A 200 1.18 -9.46 8.21
N PHE A 201 0.98 -9.99 7.01
CA PHE A 201 -0.36 -10.16 6.45
C PHE A 201 -1.05 -11.38 7.05
N VAL A 202 -2.29 -11.21 7.47
CA VAL A 202 -3.09 -12.26 8.13
C VAL A 202 -4.43 -12.45 7.44
N ASP A 203 -5.04 -13.61 7.65
CA ASP A 203 -6.39 -13.89 7.15
C ASP A 203 -7.40 -12.95 7.84
N PRO A 204 -8.26 -12.22 7.10
CA PRO A 204 -9.31 -11.39 7.69
C PRO A 204 -10.19 -12.12 8.71
N ALA A 205 -10.41 -13.42 8.55
CA ALA A 205 -11.16 -14.23 9.52
C ALA A 205 -10.49 -14.27 10.90
N SER A 206 -9.16 -14.11 10.98
CA SER A 206 -8.42 -14.10 12.24
C SER A 206 -8.72 -12.87 13.12
N VAL A 207 -9.32 -11.82 12.53
CA VAL A 207 -9.77 -10.61 13.23
C VAL A 207 -11.30 -10.44 13.18
N GLY A 208 -12.02 -11.54 12.94
CA GLY A 208 -13.48 -11.60 13.10
C GLY A 208 -14.31 -11.32 11.85
N PHE A 209 -13.70 -11.08 10.68
CA PHE A 209 -14.48 -10.88 9.45
C PHE A 209 -15.19 -12.15 8.98
N ASN A 210 -16.50 -12.06 8.74
CA ASN A 210 -17.24 -13.08 8.01
C ASN A 210 -17.12 -12.84 6.49
N THR A 211 -16.19 -13.53 5.85
CA THR A 211 -15.89 -13.35 4.42
C THR A 211 -17.00 -13.85 3.49
N THR A 212 -17.89 -14.73 3.96
CA THR A 212 -18.99 -15.28 3.14
C THR A 212 -20.07 -14.24 2.81
N ALA A 213 -20.24 -13.22 3.67
CA ALA A 213 -21.21 -12.15 3.46
C ALA A 213 -20.70 -11.02 2.53
N TRP A 214 -19.41 -11.01 2.19
CA TRP A 214 -18.77 -9.88 1.50
C TRP A 214 -19.36 -9.59 0.13
N LEU A 215 -19.69 -10.63 -0.64
CA LEU A 215 -20.27 -10.48 -1.97
C LEU A 215 -21.58 -9.67 -1.95
N GLU A 216 -22.45 -9.95 -0.97
CA GLU A 216 -23.74 -9.27 -0.80
C GLU A 216 -23.57 -7.83 -0.31
N LEU A 217 -22.50 -7.55 0.42
CA LEU A 217 -22.13 -6.24 0.93
C LEU A 217 -21.32 -5.39 -0.07
N GLY A 218 -21.01 -5.93 -1.25
CA GLY A 218 -20.16 -5.29 -2.24
C GLY A 218 -18.69 -5.21 -1.83
N ILE A 219 -18.26 -5.97 -0.82
CA ILE A 219 -16.86 -6.05 -0.41
C ILE A 219 -16.17 -7.07 -1.32
N GLU A 220 -15.17 -6.62 -2.09
CA GLU A 220 -14.44 -7.53 -2.99
C GLU A 220 -13.24 -8.18 -2.29
N THR A 221 -12.51 -7.41 -1.47
CA THR A 221 -11.46 -7.93 -0.58
C THR A 221 -11.21 -6.98 0.59
N ILE A 222 -10.59 -7.50 1.64
CA ILE A 222 -9.98 -6.72 2.72
C ILE A 222 -8.59 -7.30 2.97
N VAL A 223 -7.55 -6.50 2.74
CA VAL A 223 -6.17 -6.84 3.09
C VAL A 223 -5.95 -6.43 4.55
N VAL A 224 -5.49 -7.36 5.39
CA VAL A 224 -5.24 -7.12 6.82
C VAL A 224 -3.76 -7.39 7.12
N GLY A 225 -3.11 -6.45 7.80
CA GLY A 225 -1.71 -6.57 8.19
C GLY A 225 -1.47 -6.09 9.62
N LYS A 226 -0.66 -6.83 10.39
CA LYS A 226 -0.12 -6.38 11.68
C LYS A 226 1.09 -5.50 11.43
N ILE A 227 1.18 -4.34 12.07
CA ILE A 227 2.25 -3.36 11.84
C ILE A 227 3.20 -3.32 13.03
N ARG A 228 4.51 -3.37 12.75
CA ARG A 228 5.56 -2.96 13.69
C ARG A 228 6.46 -1.91 13.05
N THR A 229 6.69 -0.79 13.74
CA THR A 229 7.58 0.27 13.27
C THR A 229 8.97 0.20 13.94
N GLY A 230 9.98 0.82 13.36
CA GLY A 230 11.31 0.92 13.98
C GLY A 230 12.12 -0.38 13.93
N GLY A 231 11.88 -1.24 12.93
CA GLY A 231 12.73 -2.40 12.66
C GLY A 231 12.07 -3.51 11.85
N PHE A 232 12.90 -4.45 11.40
CA PHE A 232 12.49 -5.66 10.71
C PHE A 232 12.32 -6.83 11.68
N THR A 233 11.13 -7.40 11.75
CA THR A 233 10.76 -8.49 12.68
C THR A 233 9.61 -9.33 12.14
N THR A 234 9.63 -10.63 12.42
CA THR A 234 8.53 -11.56 12.10
C THR A 234 7.72 -11.97 13.33
N THR A 235 8.08 -11.51 14.53
CA THR A 235 7.51 -12.01 15.79
C THR A 235 7.04 -10.92 16.76
N ASP A 236 7.54 -9.70 16.64
CA ASP A 236 7.27 -8.61 17.60
C ASP A 236 6.10 -7.73 17.11
N PHE A 237 4.89 -8.29 17.12
CA PHE A 237 3.64 -7.57 16.83
C PHE A 237 2.81 -7.42 18.11
N ASP A 238 2.30 -6.21 18.36
CA ASP A 238 1.65 -5.81 19.64
C ASP A 238 0.16 -6.20 19.76
N ASP A 239 -0.42 -6.79 18.71
CA ASP A 239 -1.84 -7.14 18.61
C ASP A 239 -2.82 -5.96 18.77
N VAL A 240 -2.33 -4.73 18.58
CA VAL A 240 -3.10 -3.47 18.58
C VAL A 240 -2.91 -2.73 17.26
N SER A 241 -1.70 -2.82 16.69
CA SER A 241 -1.28 -2.09 15.51
C SER A 241 -1.61 -2.86 14.23
N TYR A 242 -2.54 -2.35 13.44
CA TYR A 242 -3.06 -2.98 12.23
C TYR A 242 -3.22 -1.98 11.09
N LEU A 243 -3.07 -2.46 9.85
CA LEU A 243 -3.70 -1.87 8.67
C LEU A 243 -4.82 -2.77 8.17
N MET A 244 -5.85 -2.15 7.60
CA MET A 244 -6.92 -2.82 6.88
C MET A 244 -7.33 -2.00 5.67
N HIS A 245 -7.24 -2.58 4.47
CA HIS A 245 -7.64 -1.96 3.22
C HIS A 245 -8.81 -2.71 2.59
N GLN A 246 -9.99 -2.11 2.56
CA GLN A 246 -11.19 -2.68 1.94
C GLN A 246 -11.38 -2.12 0.52
N VAL A 247 -11.43 -3.01 -0.46
CA VAL A 247 -11.97 -2.69 -1.80
C VAL A 247 -13.47 -2.90 -1.77
N ARG A 248 -14.25 -1.82 -1.93
CA ARG A 248 -15.71 -1.86 -1.93
C ARG A 248 -16.26 -1.45 -3.30
N ARG A 249 -17.06 -2.33 -3.91
CA ARG A 249 -17.82 -2.09 -5.13
C ARG A 249 -19.14 -1.39 -4.80
N MET A 250 -19.32 -0.23 -5.39
CA MET A 250 -20.51 0.60 -5.30
C MET A 250 -21.61 0.11 -6.26
N PRO A 251 -22.89 0.45 -6.04
CA PRO A 251 -23.99 0.04 -6.91
C PRO A 251 -23.86 0.47 -8.38
N ASN A 252 -23.13 1.56 -8.66
CA ASN A 252 -22.83 2.04 -10.01
C ASN A 252 -21.66 1.29 -10.69
N GLY A 253 -21.07 0.28 -10.02
CA GLY A 253 -19.94 -0.50 -10.50
C GLY A 253 -18.56 0.10 -10.20
N TYR A 254 -18.48 1.32 -9.66
CA TYR A 254 -17.21 1.93 -9.25
C TYR A 254 -16.70 1.30 -7.97
N ARG A 255 -15.39 1.41 -7.76
CA ARG A 255 -14.73 0.90 -6.56
C ARG A 255 -14.05 2.02 -5.82
N GLU A 256 -14.16 1.95 -4.50
CA GLU A 256 -13.42 2.78 -3.57
C GLU A 256 -12.57 1.90 -2.66
N LEU A 257 -11.52 2.51 -2.12
CA LEU A 257 -10.69 1.92 -1.09
C LEU A 257 -11.00 2.61 0.23
N ARG A 258 -11.33 1.82 1.24
CA ARG A 258 -11.47 2.28 2.62
C ARG A 258 -10.32 1.71 3.44
N SER A 259 -9.39 2.58 3.81
CA SER A 259 -8.23 2.24 4.61
C SER A 259 -8.48 2.61 6.07
N ARG A 260 -8.12 1.71 6.98
CA ARG A 260 -8.00 2.01 8.41
C ARG A 260 -6.65 1.56 8.92
N PHE A 261 -6.09 2.37 9.81
CA PHE A 261 -4.92 2.00 10.56
C PHE A 261 -5.19 2.21 12.05
N TRP A 262 -4.63 1.34 12.85
CA TRP A 262 -4.49 1.50 14.29
C TRP A 262 -3.01 1.39 14.57
N ILE A 263 -2.43 2.36 15.26
CA ILE A 263 -1.02 2.31 15.65
C ILE A 263 -0.96 2.59 17.14
N ALA A 264 -0.51 1.61 17.92
CA ALA A 264 -0.42 1.71 19.37
C ALA A 264 0.51 2.85 19.80
N LYS A 265 0.28 3.35 21.02
CA LYS A 265 1.05 4.46 21.60
C LYS A 265 2.56 4.26 21.50
N ASP A 266 3.02 3.05 21.81
CA ASP A 266 4.45 2.70 21.83
C ASP A 266 4.99 2.32 20.44
N ASN A 267 4.13 2.28 19.41
CA ASN A 267 4.49 1.90 18.05
C ASN A 267 4.44 3.08 17.05
N HIS A 268 3.84 4.23 17.39
CA HIS A 268 3.78 5.38 16.47
C HIS A 268 4.88 6.42 16.67
N GLY A 269 5.62 6.38 17.80
CA GLY A 269 6.59 7.39 18.20
C GLY A 269 5.95 8.73 18.61
N THR A 270 5.19 9.36 17.70
CA THR A 270 4.39 10.57 17.96
C THR A 270 3.03 10.48 17.27
N GLN A 271 2.05 11.24 17.75
CA GLN A 271 0.72 11.31 17.12
C GLN A 271 0.73 11.99 15.75
N GLN A 272 1.82 12.69 15.37
CA GLN A 272 2.03 13.23 14.02
C GLN A 272 2.01 12.12 12.96
N MET A 273 2.33 10.88 13.34
CA MET A 273 2.16 9.69 12.51
C MET A 273 0.75 9.60 11.90
N GLY A 274 -0.28 10.02 12.64
CA GLY A 274 -1.67 10.02 12.16
C GLY A 274 -1.86 10.86 10.90
N HIS A 275 -1.26 12.05 10.85
CA HIS A 275 -1.29 12.91 9.68
C HIS A 275 -0.41 12.36 8.56
N ASN A 276 0.84 11.98 8.88
CA ASN A 276 1.81 11.56 7.87
C ASN A 276 1.35 10.30 7.12
N LEU A 277 0.84 9.30 7.86
CA LEU A 277 0.36 8.05 7.27
C LEU A 277 -0.96 8.24 6.50
N ALA A 278 -1.82 9.18 6.91
CA ALA A 278 -3.01 9.51 6.13
C ALA A 278 -2.68 10.15 4.77
N VAL A 279 -1.69 11.06 4.74
CA VAL A 279 -1.18 11.67 3.50
C VAL A 279 -0.53 10.60 2.62
N HIS A 280 0.35 9.78 3.19
CA HIS A 280 1.01 8.67 2.51
C HIS A 280 0.00 7.71 1.87
N CYS A 281 -0.98 7.27 2.65
CA CYS A 281 -2.01 6.34 2.19
C CYS A 281 -2.86 6.92 1.04
N GLN A 282 -3.24 8.20 1.09
CA GLN A 282 -4.00 8.77 -0.02
C GLN A 282 -3.17 8.83 -1.31
N ILE A 283 -1.89 9.21 -1.20
CA ILE A 283 -0.99 9.30 -2.36
C ILE A 283 -0.81 7.91 -2.98
N GLU A 284 -0.41 6.92 -2.20
CA GLU A 284 -0.09 5.59 -2.72
C GLU A 284 -1.33 4.89 -3.30
N MET A 285 -2.49 5.00 -2.64
CA MET A 285 -3.69 4.28 -3.06
C MET A 285 -4.32 4.88 -4.31
N THR A 286 -4.34 6.22 -4.40
CA THR A 286 -4.80 6.89 -5.63
C THR A 286 -3.80 6.70 -6.78
N HIS A 287 -2.50 6.70 -6.50
CA HIS A 287 -1.48 6.43 -7.52
C HIS A 287 -1.58 5.00 -8.05
N LEU A 288 -1.68 4.00 -7.18
CA LEU A 288 -1.91 2.60 -7.55
C LEU A 288 -3.17 2.45 -8.41
N GLY A 289 -4.25 3.16 -8.04
CA GLY A 289 -5.50 3.19 -8.80
C GLY A 289 -5.36 3.65 -10.25
N SER A 290 -4.32 4.43 -10.57
CA SER A 290 -4.10 4.97 -11.91
C SER A 290 -3.50 3.96 -12.91
N PHE A 291 -2.82 2.91 -12.43
CA PHE A 291 -2.11 1.97 -13.30
C PHE A 291 -2.38 0.49 -13.01
N LEU A 292 -2.80 0.13 -11.80
CA LEU A 292 -2.98 -1.26 -11.39
C LEU A 292 -3.90 -2.07 -12.32
N PRO A 293 -5.03 -1.55 -12.86
CA PRO A 293 -5.86 -2.33 -13.77
C PRO A 293 -5.12 -2.74 -15.05
N ALA A 294 -4.29 -1.85 -15.61
CA ALA A 294 -3.52 -2.13 -16.81
C ALA A 294 -2.33 -3.04 -16.51
N LEU A 295 -1.62 -2.79 -15.41
CA LEU A 295 -0.50 -3.63 -14.95
C LEU A 295 -0.98 -5.06 -14.67
N TYR A 296 -2.11 -5.22 -13.98
CA TYR A 296 -2.70 -6.52 -13.69
C TYR A 296 -3.01 -7.29 -14.97
N GLN A 297 -3.64 -6.67 -15.98
CA GLN A 297 -3.94 -7.39 -17.22
C GLN A 297 -2.70 -7.87 -17.96
N GLU A 298 -1.58 -7.15 -17.85
CA GLU A 298 -0.34 -7.51 -18.52
C GLU A 298 0.49 -8.53 -17.72
N PHE A 299 0.49 -8.47 -16.39
CA PHE A 299 1.41 -9.23 -15.54
C PHE A 299 0.74 -10.26 -14.61
N LYS A 300 -0.59 -10.39 -14.59
CA LYS A 300 -1.29 -11.35 -13.70
C LYS A 300 -0.83 -12.80 -13.84
N ASP A 301 -0.39 -13.16 -15.04
CA ASP A 301 0.09 -14.49 -15.41
C ASP A 301 1.62 -14.55 -15.44
N THR A 302 2.31 -13.68 -14.69
CA THR A 302 3.78 -13.60 -14.61
C THR A 302 4.25 -13.68 -13.16
N VAL A 303 5.49 -14.14 -12.95
CA VAL A 303 6.16 -14.17 -11.63
C VAL A 303 7.23 -13.09 -11.52
#